data_AF-F3FTV9-F1
#
_entry.id   AF-F3FTV9-F1
#
_cell.length_a   1.000
_cell.length_b   1.000
_cell.length_c   1.000
_cell.angle_alpha   90.00
_cell.angle_beta   90.00
_cell.angle_gamma   90.00
#
_symmetry.space_group_name_H-M   'P 1'
#
loop_
_entity.id
_entity.type
_entity.pdbx_description
1 polymer ?
#
loop_
_entity_poly.entity_id
_entity_poly.type
_entity_poly.pdbx_seq_one_letter_code
_entity_poly.pdbx_strand_id
1 'polypeptide(L)'
;MPLYIEENFTHVLRDKLRNGELDAVIIALPFNEADVLTLPLYDEPFSVLMPADHPWTQKETIDASALNDKSLLLLGEGHCFRDQVLEACPTLGKGNEGAKHTTVESSSLETIRHMVASGLGISILPLSAVDSPH
;
A
#
# COMPACT_ATOMS: atom_id res chain seq x y z
N MET A 1 -17.00 2.42 26.85
CA MET A 1 -15.90 3.32 26.47
C MET A 1 -15.93 3.42 24.96
N PRO A 2 -16.14 4.60 24.35
CA PRO A 2 -16.15 4.74 22.90
C PRO A 2 -14.71 4.61 22.34
N LEU A 3 -14.59 4.16 21.09
CA LEU A 3 -13.31 4.20 20.37
C LEU A 3 -13.07 5.60 19.81
N TYR A 4 -11.89 6.13 20.05
CA TYR A 4 -11.34 7.27 19.32
C TYR A 4 -10.43 6.73 18.22
N ILE A 5 -10.64 7.14 16.97
CA ILE A 5 -9.91 6.63 15.81
C ILE A 5 -9.20 7.81 15.14
N GLU A 6 -7.92 7.61 14.86
CA GLU A 6 -7.09 8.53 14.09
C GLU A 6 -6.33 7.77 13.01
N GLU A 7 -6.35 8.28 11.78
CA GLU A 7 -5.54 7.81 10.67
C GLU A 7 -4.43 8.81 10.37
N ASN A 8 -3.18 8.32 10.32
CA ASN A 8 -2.03 9.17 10.04
C ASN A 8 -0.84 8.33 9.54
N PHE A 9 0.25 8.99 9.16
CA PHE A 9 1.49 8.30 8.83
C PHE A 9 2.10 7.59 10.04
N THR A 10 2.77 6.47 9.80
CA THR A 10 3.40 5.62 10.84
C THR A 10 4.31 6.40 11.79
N HIS A 11 5.05 7.40 11.29
CA HIS A 11 5.93 8.21 12.14
C HIS A 11 5.14 9.13 13.09
N VAL A 12 4.02 9.71 12.62
CA VAL A 12 3.14 10.53 13.48
C VAL A 12 2.46 9.67 14.53
N LEU A 13 1.95 8.50 14.14
CA LEU A 13 1.31 7.55 15.06
C LEU A 13 2.30 7.02 16.11
N ARG A 14 3.56 6.78 15.71
CA ARG A 14 4.65 6.40 16.62
C ARG A 14 4.87 7.46 17.70
N ASP A 15 5.00 8.73 17.33
CA ASP A 15 5.23 9.81 18.29
C ASP A 15 4.06 9.96 19.26
N LYS A 16 2.82 9.85 18.76
CA LYS A 16 1.60 9.90 19.59
C LYS A 16 1.50 8.74 20.57
N LEU A 17 1.84 7.53 20.14
CA LEU A 17 1.90 6.36 21.02
C LEU A 17 2.92 6.57 22.15
N ARG A 18 4.12 7.08 21.83
CA ARG A 18 5.17 7.33 22.82
C ARG A 18 4.78 8.42 23.83
N ASN A 19 4.04 9.43 23.39
CA ASN A 19 3.58 10.51 24.25
C ASN A 19 2.34 10.13 25.08
N GLY A 20 1.76 8.94 24.88
CA GLY A 20 0.53 8.51 25.54
C GLY A 20 -0.71 9.24 25.03
N GLU A 21 -0.65 9.86 23.85
CA GLU A 21 -1.81 10.45 23.16
C GLU A 21 -2.69 9.37 22.51
N LEU A 22 -2.09 8.25 22.12
CA LEU A 22 -2.77 7.06 21.63
C LEU A 22 -2.44 5.87 22.53
N ASP A 23 -3.45 5.03 22.81
CA ASP A 23 -3.28 3.83 23.64
C ASP A 23 -2.70 2.64 22.85
N ALA A 24 -2.97 2.59 21.55
CA ALA A 24 -2.51 1.54 20.64
C ALA A 24 -2.48 2.04 19.19
N VAL A 25 -1.68 1.39 18.35
CA VAL A 25 -1.60 1.67 16.90
C VAL A 25 -1.63 0.35 16.13
N ILE A 26 -2.28 0.35 14.96
CA ILE A 26 -2.25 -0.77 14.00
C ILE A 26 -1.36 -0.33 12.86
N ILE A 27 -0.22 -1.00 12.71
CA ILE A 27 0.81 -0.66 11.73
C ILE A 27 1.36 -1.94 11.11
N ALA A 28 2.08 -1.78 10.01
CA ALA A 28 2.76 -2.88 9.37
C ALA A 28 4.20 -3.03 9.88
N LEU A 29 4.68 -4.28 9.89
CA LEU A 29 6.03 -4.62 10.35
C LEU A 29 7.07 -4.39 9.23
N PRO A 30 8.35 -4.14 9.57
CA PRO A 30 8.93 -4.11 10.92
C PRO A 30 8.64 -2.81 11.67
N PHE A 31 8.29 -2.93 12.97
CA PHE A 31 8.11 -1.79 13.86
C PHE A 31 8.84 -2.05 15.17
N ASN A 32 9.90 -1.29 15.38
CA ASN A 32 10.72 -1.33 16.58
C ASN A 32 10.72 0.06 17.22
N GLU A 33 10.21 0.12 18.44
CA GLU A 33 10.15 1.34 19.24
C GLU A 33 10.44 0.98 20.69
N ALA A 34 11.23 1.80 21.37
CA ALA A 34 11.58 1.56 22.77
C ALA A 34 10.33 1.67 23.64
N ASP A 35 10.22 0.80 24.64
CA ASP A 35 9.12 0.76 25.60
C ASP A 35 7.73 0.52 24.97
N VAL A 36 7.68 0.04 23.72
CA VAL A 36 6.46 -0.36 23.03
C VAL A 36 6.47 -1.86 22.78
N LEU A 37 5.36 -2.52 23.11
CA LEU A 37 5.15 -3.94 22.78
C LEU A 37 4.55 -4.06 21.38
N THR A 38 5.23 -4.83 20.52
CA THR A 38 4.76 -5.14 19.17
C THR A 38 4.22 -6.56 19.12
N LEU A 39 2.96 -6.74 18.72
CA LEU A 39 2.31 -8.04 18.55
C LEU A 39 1.90 -8.25 17.08
N PRO A 40 2.41 -9.30 16.39
CA PRO A 40 1.94 -9.65 15.06
C PRO A 40 0.47 -10.08 15.10
N LEU A 41 -0.36 -9.53 14.20
CA LEU A 41 -1.79 -9.84 14.12
C LEU A 41 -2.10 -10.84 12.98
N TYR A 42 -1.65 -10.54 11.76
CA TYR A 42 -1.86 -11.37 10.57
C TYR A 42 -0.87 -10.96 9.47
N ASP A 43 -0.77 -11.82 8.45
CA ASP A 43 -0.12 -11.50 7.17
C ASP A 43 -1.19 -11.10 6.15
N GLU A 44 -0.95 -9.99 5.44
CA GLU A 44 -1.90 -9.49 4.44
C GLU A 44 -1.36 -9.68 3.02
N PRO A 45 -2.04 -10.47 2.16
CA PRO A 45 -1.62 -10.61 0.78
C PRO A 45 -1.98 -9.37 -0.04
N PHE A 46 -1.17 -9.09 -1.05
CA PHE A 46 -1.45 -8.05 -2.06
C PHE A 46 -2.18 -8.63 -3.27
N SER A 47 -3.01 -7.80 -3.89
CA SER A 47 -3.75 -8.09 -5.12
C SER A 47 -3.55 -6.99 -6.15
N VAL A 48 -3.53 -7.35 -7.43
CA VAL A 48 -3.36 -6.39 -8.52
C VAL A 48 -4.72 -5.81 -8.90
N LEU A 49 -4.83 -4.49 -8.86
CA LEU A 49 -5.98 -3.74 -9.34
C LEU A 49 -5.75 -3.33 -10.80
N MET A 50 -6.72 -3.59 -11.67
CA MET A 50 -6.65 -3.23 -13.09
C MET A 50 -8.04 -2.85 -13.65
N PRO A 51 -8.10 -2.14 -14.79
CA PRO A 51 -9.34 -1.89 -15.50
C PRO A 51 -10.02 -3.21 -15.91
N ALA A 52 -11.35 -3.22 -15.99
CA ALA A 52 -12.13 -4.43 -16.32
C ALA A 52 -11.88 -4.95 -17.74
N ASP A 53 -11.42 -4.09 -18.65
CA ASP A 53 -11.06 -4.40 -20.03
C ASP A 53 -9.56 -4.75 -20.20
N HIS A 54 -8.79 -4.78 -19.11
CA HIS A 54 -7.36 -5.04 -19.17
C HIS A 54 -7.06 -6.49 -19.62
N PRO A 55 -6.08 -6.74 -20.51
CA PRO A 55 -5.79 -8.09 -21.02
C PRO A 55 -5.43 -9.13 -19.96
N TRP A 56 -4.96 -8.69 -18.80
CA TRP A 56 -4.59 -9.58 -17.70
C TRP A 56 -5.77 -10.06 -16.86
N THR A 57 -6.99 -9.58 -17.09
CA THR A 57 -8.20 -10.08 -16.43
C THR A 57 -8.46 -11.57 -16.68
N GLN A 58 -7.89 -12.12 -17.76
CA GLN A 58 -7.96 -13.55 -18.10
C GLN A 58 -6.89 -14.39 -17.37
N LYS A 59 -6.00 -13.77 -16.60
CA LYS A 59 -4.95 -14.47 -15.85
C LYS A 59 -5.38 -14.62 -14.40
N GLU A 60 -5.23 -15.83 -13.85
CA GLU A 60 -5.47 -16.08 -12.42
C GLU A 60 -4.39 -15.47 -11.53
N THR A 61 -3.14 -15.40 -12.02
CA THR A 61 -2.00 -14.87 -11.27
C THR A 61 -1.14 -13.97 -12.16
N ILE A 62 -0.61 -12.89 -11.59
CA ILE A 62 0.30 -11.96 -12.25
C ILE A 62 1.69 -12.08 -11.64
N ASP A 63 2.70 -12.32 -12.49
CA ASP A 63 4.08 -12.33 -12.06
C ASP A 63 4.55 -10.90 -11.73
N ALA A 64 5.24 -10.71 -10.62
CA ALA A 64 5.75 -9.41 -10.18
C ALA A 64 6.70 -8.76 -11.20
N SER A 65 7.39 -9.53 -12.03
CA SER A 65 8.22 -9.01 -13.12
C SER A 65 7.40 -8.33 -14.23
N ALA A 66 6.13 -8.72 -14.43
CA ALA A 66 5.24 -8.10 -15.39
C ALA A 66 4.77 -6.71 -14.94
N LEU A 67 4.80 -6.43 -13.62
CA LEU A 67 4.37 -5.16 -13.04
C LEU A 67 5.33 -3.99 -13.28
N ASN A 68 6.51 -4.24 -13.85
CA ASN A 68 7.51 -3.21 -14.15
C ASN A 68 7.17 -2.43 -15.44
N ASP A 69 5.98 -1.84 -15.48
CA ASP A 69 5.44 -1.06 -16.61
C ASP A 69 4.99 0.33 -16.15
N LYS A 70 5.10 1.34 -17.05
CA LYS A 70 4.79 2.78 -16.86
C LYS A 70 3.39 3.04 -16.35
N SER A 71 2.51 2.05 -16.42
CA SER A 71 1.13 2.10 -15.97
C SER A 71 0.96 1.78 -14.47
N LEU A 72 2.01 1.34 -13.76
CA LEU A 72 1.88 1.05 -12.33
C LEU A 72 1.75 2.34 -11.51
N LEU A 73 0.61 2.51 -10.86
CA LEU A 73 0.30 3.61 -9.96
C LEU A 73 0.62 3.19 -8.52
N LEU A 74 1.50 3.94 -7.86
CA LEU A 74 1.83 3.74 -6.44
C LEU A 74 1.53 5.01 -5.63
N LEU A 75 1.25 4.83 -4.34
CA LEU A 75 1.13 5.94 -3.39
C LEU A 75 2.41 6.77 -3.34
N GLY A 76 2.26 8.01 -2.87
CA GLY A 76 3.35 8.93 -2.62
C GLY A 76 4.36 8.42 -1.59
N GLU A 77 5.46 9.12 -1.46
CA GLU A 77 6.48 8.83 -0.43
C GLU A 77 5.90 9.02 0.98
N GLY A 78 6.47 8.30 1.96
CA GLY A 78 6.04 8.35 3.36
C GLY A 78 4.95 7.33 3.75
N HIS A 79 4.35 6.64 2.77
CA HIS A 79 3.46 5.51 3.02
C HIS A 79 4.25 4.21 3.10
N CYS A 80 4.23 3.54 4.26
CA CYS A 80 4.86 2.22 4.43
C CYS A 80 4.39 1.19 3.38
N PHE A 81 3.15 1.34 2.89
CA PHE A 81 2.61 0.50 1.83
C PHE A 81 3.42 0.57 0.52
N ARG A 82 3.90 1.77 0.14
CA ARG A 82 4.73 1.93 -1.07
C ARG A 82 6.01 1.11 -0.93
N ASP A 83 6.70 1.25 0.20
CA ASP A 83 7.97 0.58 0.44
C ASP A 83 7.77 -0.94 0.48
N GLN A 84 6.69 -1.43 1.10
CA GLN A 84 6.34 -2.84 1.11
C GLN A 84 6.06 -3.41 -0.27
N VAL A 85 5.37 -2.65 -1.13
CA VAL A 85 5.13 -3.06 -2.51
C VAL A 85 6.45 -3.15 -3.29
N LEU A 86 7.38 -2.21 -3.07
CA LEU A 86 8.70 -2.22 -3.70
C LEU A 86 9.59 -3.36 -3.17
N GLU A 87 9.50 -3.70 -1.89
CA GLU A 87 10.22 -4.83 -1.28
C GLU A 87 9.66 -6.18 -1.76
N ALA A 88 8.32 -6.31 -1.81
CA ALA A 88 7.64 -7.52 -2.30
C ALA A 88 7.89 -7.75 -3.80
N CYS A 89 8.15 -6.69 -4.55
CA CYS A 89 8.47 -6.74 -5.97
C CYS A 89 9.84 -6.10 -6.26
N PRO A 90 10.97 -6.77 -5.97
CA PRO A 90 12.32 -6.21 -6.12
C PRO A 90 12.64 -5.78 -7.57
N THR A 91 11.90 -6.31 -8.54
CA THR A 91 11.94 -5.90 -9.95
C THR A 91 11.51 -4.45 -10.17
N LEU A 92 10.71 -3.89 -9.27
CA LEU A 92 10.28 -2.48 -9.26
C LEU A 92 11.32 -1.56 -8.59
N GLY A 93 12.05 -2.07 -7.59
CA GLY A 93 12.99 -1.28 -6.77
C GLY A 93 14.42 -1.18 -7.32
N LYS A 94 14.82 -2.00 -8.31
CA LYS A 94 16.18 -1.93 -8.88
C LYS A 94 16.31 -0.72 -9.80
N GLY A 95 17.00 0.31 -9.29
CA GLY A 95 17.41 1.53 -9.97
C GLY A 95 18.28 1.33 -11.21
N ASN A 96 17.69 0.79 -12.27
CA ASN A 96 18.06 1.17 -13.62
C ASN A 96 17.33 2.48 -13.93
N GLU A 97 17.97 3.39 -14.66
CA GLU A 97 17.54 4.73 -15.06
C GLU A 97 16.19 4.80 -15.84
N GLY A 98 15.14 4.25 -15.25
CA GLY A 98 13.92 3.84 -15.92
C GLY A 98 13.02 3.01 -15.00
N ALA A 99 12.95 3.34 -13.71
CA ALA A 99 11.82 2.92 -12.88
C ALA A 99 10.55 3.50 -13.52
N LYS A 100 9.85 2.65 -14.26
CA LYS A 100 8.70 2.99 -15.09
C LYS A 100 7.45 2.85 -14.23
N HIS A 101 7.32 3.52 -13.10
CA HIS A 101 6.04 3.55 -12.38
C HIS A 101 5.65 4.99 -12.13
N THR A 102 4.36 5.28 -12.26
CA THR A 102 3.83 6.61 -11.98
C THR A 102 3.62 6.71 -10.48
N THR A 103 4.46 7.50 -9.83
CA THR A 103 4.19 7.91 -8.46
C THR A 103 3.06 8.91 -8.48
N VAL A 104 1.96 8.56 -7.81
CA VAL A 104 0.85 9.47 -7.61
C VAL A 104 1.08 10.13 -6.26
N GLU A 105 1.20 11.46 -6.23
CA GLU A 105 1.32 12.23 -4.98
C GLU A 105 0.04 12.18 -4.10
N SER A 106 -0.92 11.33 -4.45
CA SER A 106 -2.12 11.12 -3.66
C SER A 106 -1.82 10.19 -2.48
N SER A 107 -2.40 10.51 -1.33
CA SER A 107 -2.26 9.78 -0.09
C SER A 107 -3.34 8.71 0.15
N SER A 108 -4.27 8.52 -0.79
CA SER A 108 -5.41 7.62 -0.62
C SER A 108 -5.47 6.53 -1.68
N LEU A 109 -5.63 5.29 -1.20
CA LEU A 109 -5.89 4.11 -2.03
C LEU A 109 -7.17 4.28 -2.87
N GLU A 110 -8.18 4.99 -2.35
CA GLU A 110 -9.43 5.23 -3.08
C GLU A 110 -9.22 6.13 -4.31
N THR A 111 -8.34 7.14 -4.22
CA THR A 111 -7.99 7.94 -5.39
C THR A 111 -7.34 7.08 -6.46
N ILE A 112 -6.41 6.20 -6.05
CA ILE A 112 -5.77 5.22 -6.95
C ILE A 112 -6.81 4.29 -7.58
N ARG A 113 -7.78 3.81 -6.80
CA ARG A 113 -8.89 2.98 -7.32
C ARG A 113 -9.63 3.69 -8.45
N HIS A 114 -9.98 4.96 -8.26
CA HIS A 114 -10.66 5.75 -9.29
C HIS A 114 -9.79 6.01 -10.52
N MET A 115 -8.49 6.24 -10.35
CA MET A 115 -7.56 6.39 -11.49
C MET A 115 -7.39 5.10 -12.30
N VAL A 116 -7.35 3.94 -11.63
CA VAL A 116 -7.37 2.65 -12.32
C VAL A 116 -8.70 2.44 -13.03
N ALA A 117 -9.83 2.76 -12.39
CA ALA A 117 -11.14 2.66 -13.00
C ALA A 117 -11.32 3.57 -14.24
N SER A 118 -10.61 4.70 -14.31
CA SER A 118 -10.61 5.59 -15.48
C SER A 118 -9.64 5.15 -16.59
N GLY A 119 -8.90 4.05 -16.39
CA GLY A 119 -7.96 3.50 -17.37
C GLY A 119 -6.57 4.14 -17.33
N LEU A 120 -6.22 4.89 -16.28
CA LEU A 120 -4.90 5.53 -16.19
C LEU A 120 -3.75 4.52 -16.04
N GLY A 121 -4.04 3.33 -15.51
CA GLY A 121 -3.05 2.30 -15.31
C GLY A 121 -3.55 1.15 -14.44
N ILE A 122 -2.61 0.47 -13.79
CA ILE A 122 -2.84 -0.61 -12.83
C ILE A 122 -2.25 -0.23 -11.48
N SER A 123 -2.67 -0.89 -10.41
CA SER A 123 -2.10 -0.67 -9.07
C SER A 123 -2.05 -1.97 -8.27
N ILE A 124 -1.53 -1.89 -7.07
CA ILE A 124 -1.46 -2.98 -6.10
C ILE A 124 -2.20 -2.51 -4.87
N LEU A 125 -3.11 -3.34 -4.36
CA LEU A 125 -3.90 -3.08 -3.17
C LEU A 125 -3.71 -4.21 -2.14
N PRO A 126 -3.85 -3.91 -0.84
CA PRO A 126 -4.04 -4.94 0.16
C PRO A 126 -5.37 -5.67 -0.08
N LEU A 127 -5.43 -6.97 0.23
CA LEU A 127 -6.62 -7.77 0.00
C LEU A 127 -7.87 -7.19 0.71
N SER A 128 -7.69 -6.61 1.90
CA SER A 128 -8.79 -5.96 2.63
C SER A 128 -9.42 -4.78 1.89
N ALA A 129 -8.70 -4.15 0.96
CA ALA A 129 -9.21 -3.03 0.15
C ALA A 129 -9.88 -3.47 -1.17
N VAL A 130 -9.84 -4.76 -1.53
CA VAL A 130 -10.41 -5.25 -2.79
C VAL A 130 -11.94 -5.31 -2.70
N ASP A 131 -12.46 -5.94 -1.63
CA ASP A 131 -13.89 -6.08 -1.38
C ASP A 131 -14.42 -4.89 -0.54
N SER A 132 -14.56 -3.72 -1.17
CA SER A 132 -15.44 -2.68 -0.61
C SER A 132 -16.88 -2.99 -1.05
N PRO A 133 -17.82 -3.26 -0.13
CA PRO A 133 -19.23 -3.40 -0.47
C PRO A 133 -19.80 -2.03 -0.86
N HIS A 134 -19.63 -1.65 -2.11
CA HIS A 134 -20.30 -0.52 -2.75
C HIS A 134 -20.89 -0.94 -4.09
#